data_AF-A0A2G9UZS4-F1
#
_entry.id   AF-A0A2G9UZS4-F1
#
_cell.length_a   1.000
_cell.length_b   1.000
_cell.length_c   1.000
_cell.angle_alpha   90.00
_cell.angle_beta   90.00
_cell.angle_gamma   90.00
#
_symmetry.space_group_name_H-M   'P 1'
#
loop_
_entity.id
_entity.type
_entity.pdbx_description
1 polymer ?
#
loop_
_entity_poly.entity_id
_entity_poly.type
_entity_poly.pdbx_seq_one_letter_code
_entity_poly.pdbx_strand_id
1 'polypeptide(L)'
;MNPIYMNAVKYTVEQYAYERGLIHNHDLIREEAMDIGGKFAIVFTIFDVDCDQLKKFASTAKEMSTLIDHAIIKCNGKPTVL
;
A
#
# COMPACT_ATOMS: atom_id res chain seq x y z
N MET A 1 -6.08 5.11 18.01
CA MET A 1 -6.14 5.65 16.63
C MET A 1 -7.59 5.82 16.21
N ASN A 2 -7.95 6.85 15.44
CA ASN A 2 -9.33 7.05 14.98
C ASN A 2 -9.59 6.20 13.70
N PRO A 3 -10.59 5.29 13.71
CA PRO A 3 -10.92 4.41 12.58
C PRO A 3 -11.18 5.12 11.24
N ILE A 4 -11.57 6.41 11.28
CA ILE A 4 -11.88 7.19 10.08
C ILE A 4 -10.66 7.35 9.17
N TYR A 5 -9.47 7.61 9.73
CA TYR A 5 -8.25 7.74 8.93
C TYR A 5 -7.81 6.40 8.33
N MET A 6 -8.09 5.29 9.02
CA MET A 6 -7.81 3.94 8.51
C MET A 6 -8.63 3.66 7.26
N ASN A 7 -9.94 3.94 7.31
CA ASN A 7 -10.83 3.74 6.19
C ASN A 7 -10.51 4.67 5.02
N ALA A 8 -10.10 5.91 5.28
CA ALA A 8 -9.73 6.85 4.23
C ALA A 8 -8.48 6.38 3.46
N VAL A 9 -7.40 6.02 4.18
CA VAL A 9 -6.17 5.54 3.52
C VAL A 9 -6.44 4.22 2.79
N LYS A 10 -7.14 3.28 3.42
CA LYS A 10 -7.54 2.01 2.80
C LYS A 10 -8.35 2.24 1.52
N TYR A 11 -9.40 3.05 1.58
CA TYR A 11 -10.25 3.34 0.42
C TYR A 11 -9.46 3.98 -0.72
N THR A 12 -8.59 4.94 -0.42
CA THR A 12 -7.72 5.57 -1.44
C THR A 12 -6.81 4.54 -2.11
N VAL A 13 -6.22 3.63 -1.33
CA VAL A 13 -5.33 2.61 -1.89
C VAL A 13 -6.10 1.57 -2.71
N GLU A 14 -7.22 1.06 -2.20
CA GLU A 14 -8.08 0.09 -2.90
C GLU A 14 -8.63 0.66 -4.22
N GLN A 15 -9.18 1.87 -4.21
CA GLN A 15 -9.70 2.53 -5.41
C GLN A 15 -8.60 2.71 -6.47
N TYR A 16 -7.42 3.18 -6.08
CA TYR A 16 -6.33 3.40 -7.02
C TYR A 16 -5.83 2.10 -7.66
N ALA A 17 -5.69 1.07 -6.83
CA ALA A 17 -5.23 -0.22 -7.27
C ALA A 17 -6.24 -0.88 -8.26
N TYR A 18 -7.54 -0.65 -8.05
CA TYR A 18 -8.60 -1.03 -9.00
C TYR A 18 -8.52 -0.23 -10.31
N GLU A 19 -8.43 1.10 -10.25
CA GLU A 19 -8.36 1.98 -11.43
C GLU A 19 -7.17 1.68 -12.36
N ARG A 20 -6.03 1.28 -11.78
CA ARG A 20 -4.81 0.95 -12.54
C ARG A 20 -4.77 -0.48 -13.07
N GLY A 21 -5.80 -1.28 -12.80
CA GLY A 21 -5.83 -2.70 -13.13
C GLY A 21 -4.76 -3.51 -12.39
N LEU A 22 -4.23 -2.98 -11.28
CA LEU A 22 -3.26 -3.69 -10.44
C LEU A 22 -3.96 -4.73 -9.56
N ILE A 23 -5.23 -4.47 -9.21
CA ILE A 23 -6.11 -5.45 -8.59
C ILE A 23 -7.00 -6.07 -9.66
N HIS A 24 -6.61 -7.23 -10.15
CA HIS A 24 -7.52 -8.10 -10.87
C HIS A 24 -8.23 -9.09 -9.93
N ASN A 25 -7.70 -9.29 -8.73
CA ASN A 25 -8.29 -10.19 -7.73
C ASN A 25 -8.00 -9.70 -6.30
N HIS A 26 -9.05 -9.33 -5.55
CA HIS A 26 -8.94 -8.91 -4.15
C HIS A 26 -8.40 -10.04 -3.24
N ASP A 27 -8.55 -11.30 -3.62
CA ASP A 27 -8.02 -12.44 -2.86
C ASP A 27 -6.49 -12.50 -2.85
N LEU A 28 -5.84 -11.78 -3.78
CA LEU A 28 -4.39 -11.66 -3.86
C LEU A 28 -3.83 -10.50 -3.02
N ILE A 29 -4.67 -9.81 -2.25
CA ILE A 29 -4.23 -8.73 -1.37
C ILE A 29 -4.62 -9.05 0.06
N ARG A 30 -3.60 -9.09 0.92
CA ARG A 30 -3.81 -9.08 2.38
C ARG A 30 -3.43 -7.73 2.94
N GLU A 31 -4.31 -7.20 3.76
CA GLU A 31 -4.16 -5.89 4.38
C GLU A 31 -4.09 -6.05 5.88
N GLU A 32 -3.07 -5.44 6.48
CA GLU A 32 -2.90 -5.41 7.92
C GLU A 32 -2.58 -3.99 8.38
N ALA A 33 -3.36 -3.51 9.34
CA ALA A 33 -3.10 -2.26 10.02
C ALA A 33 -2.13 -2.52 11.18
N MET A 34 -1.02 -1.79 11.23
CA MET A 34 0.02 -1.98 12.22
C MET A 34 0.49 -0.65 12.80
N ASP A 35 0.92 -0.66 14.06
CA ASP A 35 1.75 0.39 14.64
C ASP A 35 3.21 0.04 14.40
N ILE A 36 3.94 0.91 13.69
CA ILE A 36 5.37 0.78 13.45
C ILE A 36 6.06 1.99 14.07
N GLY A 37 6.61 1.79 15.27
CA GLY A 37 7.39 2.82 15.97
C GLY A 37 6.57 4.06 16.37
N GLY A 38 5.31 3.87 16.76
CA GLY A 38 4.37 4.95 17.11
C GLY A 38 3.73 5.63 15.91
N LYS A 39 4.01 5.16 14.69
CA LYS A 39 3.37 5.61 13.45
C LYS A 39 2.37 4.58 12.97
N PHE A 40 1.27 5.06 12.38
CA PHE A 40 0.32 4.20 11.68
C PHE A 40 0.91 3.71 10.36
N ALA A 41 0.82 2.41 10.12
CA ALA A 41 1.16 1.80 8.85
C ALA A 41 0.04 0.87 8.38
N ILE A 42 -0.19 0.86 7.07
CA ILE A 42 -0.98 -0.20 6.42
C ILE A 42 -0.01 -1.02 5.60
N VAL A 43 0.02 -2.33 5.89
CA VAL A 43 0.83 -3.30 5.16
C VAL A 43 -0.06 -3.97 4.13
N PHE A 44 0.28 -3.77 2.86
CA PHE A 44 -0.32 -4.49 1.74
C PHE A 44 0.62 -5.62 1.33
N THR A 45 0.13 -6.85 1.41
CA THR A 45 0.79 -8.03 0.84
C THR A 45 0.08 -8.38 -0.45
N ILE A 46 0.71 -8.08 -1.58
CA ILE A 46 0.16 -8.32 -2.92
C ILE A 46 0.86 -9.55 -3.51
N PHE A 47 0.08 -10.57 -3.87
CA PHE A 47 0.57 -11.78 -4.52
C PHE A 47 0.51 -11.66 -6.05
N ASP A 48 1.36 -12.43 -6.74
CA ASP A 48 1.39 -12.55 -8.21
C ASP A 48 1.63 -11.22 -8.97
N VAL A 49 2.38 -10.30 -8.34
CA VAL A 49 2.77 -9.02 -8.94
C VAL A 49 4.29 -8.96 -9.13
N ASP A 50 4.76 -8.41 -10.24
CA ASP A 50 6.18 -8.15 -10.41
C ASP A 50 6.63 -6.95 -9.57
N CYS A 51 7.92 -6.93 -9.23
CA CYS A 51 8.46 -5.91 -8.33
C CYS A 51 8.45 -4.48 -8.90
N ASP A 52 8.47 -4.32 -10.22
CA ASP A 52 8.44 -3.00 -10.84
C ASP A 52 7.01 -2.44 -10.89
N GLN A 53 6.01 -3.30 -11.09
CA GLN A 53 4.60 -2.97 -10.87
C GLN A 53 4.35 -2.56 -9.42
N LEU A 54 4.86 -3.31 -8.45
CA LEU A 54 4.71 -2.97 -7.03
C LEU A 54 5.40 -1.65 -6.67
N LYS A 55 6.60 -1.39 -7.23
CA LYS A 55 7.28 -0.09 -7.11
C LYS A 55 6.45 1.05 -7.65
N LYS A 56 5.97 0.91 -8.89
CA LYS A 56 5.16 1.94 -9.54
C LYS A 56 3.90 2.23 -8.73
N PHE A 57 3.24 1.18 -8.24
CA PHE A 57 2.08 1.30 -7.38
C PHE A 57 2.35 2.14 -6.14
N ALA A 58 3.35 1.76 -5.32
CA ALA A 58 3.56 2.46 -4.06
C ALA A 58 4.17 3.86 -4.24
N SER A 59 4.99 4.07 -5.29
CA SER A 59 5.46 5.41 -5.68
C SER A 59 4.28 6.31 -6.03
N THR A 60 3.35 5.87 -6.87
CA THR A 60 2.20 6.71 -7.23
C THR A 60 1.24 6.91 -6.06
N ALA A 61 1.02 5.90 -5.20
CA ALA A 61 0.22 6.07 -3.99
C ALA A 61 0.81 7.18 -3.09
N LYS A 62 2.13 7.19 -2.91
CA LYS A 62 2.84 8.24 -2.16
C LYS A 62 2.71 9.61 -2.82
N GLU A 63 2.87 9.71 -4.14
CA GLU A 63 2.75 10.98 -4.88
C GLU A 63 1.33 11.58 -4.83
N MET A 64 0.30 10.73 -4.76
CA MET A 64 -1.11 11.16 -4.82
C MET A 64 -1.71 11.53 -3.46
N SER A 65 -1.04 11.21 -2.34
CA SER A 65 -1.59 11.43 -1.01
C SER A 65 -0.59 12.11 -0.09
N THR A 66 -0.95 13.29 0.40
CA THR A 66 -0.19 14.00 1.44
C THR A 66 -0.24 13.31 2.81
N LEU A 67 -1.08 12.28 2.96
CA LEU A 67 -1.21 11.50 4.19
C LEU A 67 -0.16 10.38 4.29
N ILE A 68 0.51 10.04 3.18
CA ILE A 68 1.51 8.97 3.14
C ILE A 68 2.91 9.59 3.29
N ASP A 69 3.40 9.60 4.53
CA ASP A 69 4.75 10.09 4.89
C ASP A 69 5.85 9.21 4.29
N HIS A 70 5.68 7.89 4.41
CA HIS A 70 6.64 6.90 3.94
C HIS A 70 5.94 5.71 3.29
N ALA A 71 6.54 5.17 2.22
CA ALA A 71 6.17 3.90 1.64
C ALA A 71 7.39 2.96 1.63
N ILE A 72 7.20 1.73 2.11
CA ILE A 72 8.26 0.72 2.13
C ILE A 72 7.77 -0.45 1.30
N ILE A 73 8.57 -0.83 0.31
CA ILE A 73 8.30 -2.00 -0.52
C ILE A 73 9.29 -3.09 -0.15
N LYS A 74 8.80 -4.29 0.08
CA LYS A 74 9.65 -5.47 0.26
C LYS A 74 9.46 -6.41 -0.92
N CYS A 75 10.50 -6.55 -1.73
CA CYS A 75 10.50 -7.37 -2.92
C CYS A 75 11.63 -8.39 -2.86
N ASN A 76 11.35 -9.67 -3.06
CA ASN A 76 12.32 -10.77 -2.88
C ASN A 76 13.08 -10.70 -1.54
N GLY A 77 12.37 -10.31 -0.48
CA GLY A 77 12.96 -10.14 0.85
C GLY A 77 13.76 -8.85 1.07
N LYS A 78 14.03 -8.05 0.03
CA LYS A 78 14.80 -6.81 0.12
C LYS A 78 13.86 -5.60 0.28
N PRO A 79 13.96 -4.85 1.39
CA PRO A 79 13.20 -3.61 1.57
C PRO A 79 13.81 -2.47 0.74
N THR A 80 12.95 -1.67 0.12
CA THR A 80 13.27 -0.41 -0.56
C THR A 80 12.33 0.66 -0.01
N VAL A 81 12.90 1.76 0.47
CA VAL A 81 12.13 2.92 0.91
C VAL A 81 11.92 3.85 -0.28
N LEU A 82 10.67 4.27 -0.47
CA LEU A 82 10.27 5.26 -1.47
C LEU A 82 9.92 6.58 -0.80
#